data_AF-A0A531BVK9-F1
#
_entry.id   AF-A0A531BVK9-F1
#
_cell.length_a   1.000
_cell.length_b   1.000
_cell.length_c   1.000
_cell.angle_alpha   90.00
_cell.angle_beta   90.00
_cell.angle_gamma   90.00
#
_symmetry.space_group_name_H-M   'P 1'
#
loop_
_entity.id
_entity.type
_entity.pdbx_description
1 polymer ?
#
loop_
_entity_poly.entity_id
_entity_poly.type
_entity_poly.pdbx_seq_one_letter_code
_entity_poly.pdbx_strand_id
1 'polypeptide(L)'
;ADLCTKIEEVAGSQRPAPFAAAGIAARVVAMRPDAELLAWWLADVVLAQGLRWPRPLPLLMAQVFSPAFRAENGSKRIRPGEKNFECAVCLALVQAAAEACRLEAELSRRADKLLAVAPKLRAKGAGDVIFLLLNEDAVAGSLVTKNLSRFAARRLFERLQHLEAVRELSGRPTFRLFGL
;
A
#
# COMPACT_ATOMS: atom_id res chain seq x y z
N ALA A 1 13.51 -23.64 -6.18
CA ALA A 1 12.60 -24.77 -5.90
C ALA A 1 12.17 -24.80 -4.43
N ASP A 2 13.10 -24.73 -3.46
CA ASP A 2 12.79 -24.87 -2.02
C ASP A 2 11.90 -23.75 -1.41
N LEU A 3 12.02 -22.50 -1.87
CA LEU A 3 11.35 -21.37 -1.20
C LEU A 3 9.82 -21.37 -1.38
N CYS A 4 9.30 -21.75 -2.55
CA CYS A 4 7.86 -21.81 -2.82
C CYS A 4 7.18 -22.88 -1.96
N THR A 5 7.75 -24.10 -1.94
CA THR A 5 7.27 -25.20 -1.08
C THR A 5 7.32 -24.79 0.39
N LYS A 6 8.34 -24.02 0.80
CA LYS A 6 8.42 -23.56 2.19
C LYS A 6 7.38 -22.49 2.53
N ILE A 7 7.05 -21.58 1.61
CA ILE A 7 5.97 -20.61 1.79
C ILE A 7 4.65 -21.36 2.01
N GLU A 8 4.36 -22.37 1.18
CA GLU A 8 3.17 -23.22 1.31
C GLU A 8 3.15 -23.99 2.64
N GLU A 9 4.29 -24.56 3.06
CA GLU A 9 4.39 -25.29 4.33
C GLU A 9 4.18 -24.36 5.54
N VAL A 10 4.78 -23.16 5.51
CA VAL A 10 4.66 -22.18 6.60
C VAL A 10 3.23 -21.62 6.65
N ALA A 11 2.62 -21.35 5.50
CA ALA A 11 1.24 -20.89 5.42
C ALA A 11 0.21 -21.98 5.81
N GLY A 12 0.51 -23.25 5.54
CA GLY A 12 -0.30 -24.40 5.94
C GLY A 12 -0.06 -24.84 7.39
N SER A 13 0.97 -24.32 8.06
CA SER A 13 1.26 -24.65 9.46
C SER A 13 0.21 -24.06 10.41
N GLN A 14 -0.02 -24.69 11.56
CA GLN A 14 -0.89 -24.14 12.63
C GLN A 14 -0.26 -22.94 13.36
N ARG A 15 0.86 -22.42 12.88
CA ARG A 15 1.54 -21.29 13.49
C ARG A 15 0.73 -20.01 13.21
N PRO A 16 0.47 -19.16 14.21
CA PRO A 16 -0.26 -17.91 13.96
C PRO A 16 0.46 -17.05 12.91
N ALA A 17 -0.33 -16.43 12.03
CA ALA A 17 0.16 -15.75 10.82
C ALA A 17 1.31 -14.75 11.06
N PRO A 18 1.33 -13.92 12.13
CA PRO A 18 2.44 -12.99 12.39
C PRO A 18 3.77 -13.71 12.67
N PHE A 19 3.72 -14.84 13.38
CA PHE A 19 4.91 -15.63 13.69
C PHE A 19 5.39 -16.41 12.46
N ALA A 20 4.47 -16.89 11.63
CA ALA A 20 4.78 -17.49 10.34
C ALA A 20 5.50 -16.48 9.41
N ALA A 21 4.98 -15.26 9.33
CA ALA A 21 5.57 -14.13 8.59
C ALA A 21 6.98 -13.77 9.11
N ALA A 22 7.16 -13.70 10.43
CA ALA A 22 8.47 -13.48 11.03
C ALA A 22 9.46 -14.62 10.71
N GLY A 23 8.99 -15.86 10.75
CA GLY A 23 9.78 -17.05 10.45
C GLY A 23 10.29 -17.09 9.01
N ILE A 24 9.43 -16.78 8.03
CA ILE A 24 9.86 -16.73 6.61
C ILE A 24 10.87 -15.60 6.40
N ALA A 25 10.65 -14.42 6.98
CA ALA A 25 11.59 -13.30 6.86
C ALA A 25 12.97 -13.65 7.43
N ALA A 26 13.01 -14.22 8.64
CA ALA A 26 14.24 -14.65 9.28
C ALA A 26 14.99 -15.71 8.44
N ARG A 27 14.27 -16.68 7.86
CA ARG A 27 14.86 -17.71 7.00
C ARG A 27 15.47 -17.11 5.73
N VAL A 28 14.76 -16.23 5.04
CA VAL A 28 15.24 -15.59 3.81
C VAL A 28 16.53 -14.82 4.08
N VAL A 29 16.57 -14.01 5.15
CA VAL A 29 17.75 -13.24 5.53
C VAL A 29 18.90 -14.15 5.98
N ALA A 30 18.62 -15.26 6.68
CA ALA A 30 19.64 -16.23 7.06
C ALA A 30 20.29 -16.92 5.84
N MET A 31 19.51 -17.17 4.78
CA MET A 31 20.03 -17.72 3.52
C MET A 31 20.77 -16.68 2.68
N ARG A 32 20.25 -15.45 2.64
CA ARG A 32 20.74 -14.33 1.83
C ARG A 32 20.58 -13.01 2.59
N PRO A 33 21.63 -12.56 3.30
CA PRO A 33 21.57 -11.32 4.10
C PRO A 33 21.28 -10.06 3.27
N ASP A 34 21.58 -10.08 1.97
CA ASP A 34 21.31 -9.01 1.01
C ASP A 34 19.85 -8.95 0.52
N ALA A 35 19.03 -9.95 0.85
CA ALA A 35 17.66 -10.11 0.34
C ALA A 35 16.57 -9.64 1.33
N GLU A 36 16.86 -8.68 2.21
CA GLU A 36 15.91 -8.24 3.24
C GLU A 36 14.61 -7.67 2.65
N LEU A 37 14.67 -6.93 1.55
CA LEU A 37 13.46 -6.43 0.87
C LEU A 37 12.55 -7.57 0.41
N LEU A 38 13.13 -8.63 -0.13
CA LEU A 38 12.40 -9.83 -0.53
C LEU A 38 11.83 -10.55 0.70
N ALA A 39 12.57 -10.59 1.80
CA ALA A 39 12.12 -11.18 3.06
C ALA A 39 10.83 -10.51 3.57
N TRP A 40 10.76 -9.16 3.53
CA TRP A 40 9.56 -8.42 3.90
C TRP A 40 8.39 -8.69 2.96
N TRP A 41 8.63 -8.68 1.65
CA TRP A 41 7.58 -8.99 0.68
C TRP A 41 6.99 -10.39 0.88
N LEU A 42 7.84 -11.40 1.12
CA LEU A 42 7.40 -12.77 1.39
C LEU A 42 6.70 -12.91 2.74
N ALA A 43 7.07 -12.11 3.74
CA ALA A 43 6.38 -12.07 5.02
C ALA A 43 4.93 -11.58 4.85
N ASP A 44 4.71 -10.51 4.07
CA ASP A 44 3.37 -10.02 3.75
C ASP A 44 2.55 -11.04 2.93
N VAL A 45 3.20 -11.82 2.05
CA VAL A 45 2.56 -12.93 1.32
C VAL A 45 2.11 -14.04 2.27
N VAL A 46 2.99 -14.51 3.15
CA VAL A 46 2.66 -15.56 4.14
C VAL A 46 1.57 -15.08 5.10
N LEU A 47 1.64 -13.82 5.52
CA LEU A 47 0.61 -13.19 6.34
C LEU A 47 -0.76 -13.23 5.64
N ALA A 48 -0.82 -12.81 4.38
CA ALA A 48 -2.05 -12.82 3.60
C ALA A 48 -2.60 -14.23 3.40
N GLN A 49 -1.75 -15.23 3.14
CA GLN A 49 -2.16 -16.62 3.04
C GLN A 49 -2.71 -17.16 4.36
N GLY A 50 -2.02 -16.92 5.48
CA GLY A 50 -2.46 -17.36 6.81
C GLY A 50 -3.78 -16.71 7.25
N LEU A 51 -4.02 -15.46 6.85
CA LEU A 51 -5.27 -14.73 7.12
C LEU A 51 -6.33 -14.91 6.01
N ARG A 52 -6.04 -15.69 4.96
CA ARG A 52 -6.91 -15.95 3.81
C ARG A 52 -7.36 -14.69 3.06
N TRP A 53 -6.47 -13.70 2.97
CA TRP A 53 -6.71 -12.50 2.19
C TRP A 53 -6.54 -12.77 0.69
N PRO A 54 -7.36 -12.14 -0.16
CA PRO A 54 -7.31 -12.37 -1.61
C PRO A 54 -6.03 -11.79 -2.25
N ARG A 55 -5.40 -10.81 -1.61
CA ARG A 55 -4.14 -10.18 -2.05
C ARG A 55 -3.27 -9.82 -0.86
N PRO A 56 -1.94 -9.89 -1.00
CA PRO A 56 -1.02 -9.38 0.01
C PRO A 56 -1.06 -7.86 0.06
N LEU A 57 -0.95 -7.31 1.27
CA LEU A 57 -0.80 -5.88 1.54
C LEU A 57 0.58 -5.63 2.14
N PRO A 58 1.32 -4.59 1.74
CA PRO A 58 2.68 -4.32 2.22
C PRO A 58 2.69 -3.73 3.64
N LEU A 59 2.14 -4.46 4.60
CA LEU A 59 1.94 -3.99 5.97
C LEU A 59 3.25 -3.97 6.75
N LEU A 60 4.08 -5.00 6.62
CA LEU A 60 5.30 -5.12 7.42
C LEU A 60 6.41 -4.21 6.89
N MET A 61 6.59 -4.13 5.57
CA MET A 61 7.61 -3.26 4.98
C MET A 61 7.36 -1.78 5.30
N ALA A 62 6.10 -1.33 5.32
CA ALA A 62 5.75 0.05 5.70
C ALA A 62 6.16 0.39 7.13
N GLN A 63 6.29 -0.62 8.00
CA GLN A 63 6.62 -0.45 9.41
C GLN A 63 8.09 -0.70 9.72
N VAL A 64 8.96 -1.00 8.75
CA VAL A 64 10.35 -1.41 9.01
C VAL A 64 11.17 -0.38 9.81
N PHE A 65 10.82 0.91 9.71
CA PHE A 65 11.44 2.00 10.48
C PHE A 65 10.57 2.52 11.65
N SER A 66 9.44 1.87 11.91
CA SER A 66 8.56 2.20 13.03
C SER A 66 9.24 1.91 14.37
N PRO A 67 8.72 2.48 15.47
CA PRO A 67 9.18 2.15 16.81
C PRO A 67 9.10 0.66 17.16
N ALA A 68 8.22 -0.11 16.52
CA ALA A 68 8.07 -1.54 16.76
C ALA A 68 9.36 -2.34 16.53
N PHE A 69 10.21 -1.90 15.60
CA PHE A 69 11.51 -2.53 15.32
C PHE A 69 12.69 -1.84 16.00
N ARG A 70 12.48 -0.95 16.98
CA ARG A 70 13.60 -0.37 17.74
C ARG A 70 13.97 -1.27 18.92
N ALA A 71 15.25 -1.56 19.06
CA ALA A 71 15.77 -2.25 20.25
C ALA A 71 15.55 -1.39 21.52
N GLU A 72 15.58 -2.03 22.69
CA GLU A 72 15.35 -1.38 24.00
C GLU A 72 16.28 -0.19 24.28
N ASN A 73 17.49 -0.20 23.70
CA ASN A 73 18.45 0.90 23.80
C ASN A 73 18.25 2.01 22.73
N GLY A 74 17.19 1.92 21.92
CA GLY A 74 16.75 2.93 20.95
C GLY A 74 17.65 3.15 19.73
N SER A 75 18.87 2.59 19.70
CA SER A 75 19.89 2.94 18.71
C SER A 75 19.96 1.99 17.53
N LYS A 76 19.49 0.74 17.68
CA LYS A 76 19.57 -0.28 16.63
C LYS A 76 18.19 -0.84 16.25
N ARG A 77 17.97 -1.04 14.95
CA ARG A 77 16.79 -1.74 14.42
C ARG A 77 16.93 -3.25 14.66
N ILE A 78 15.88 -3.87 15.19
CA ILE A 78 15.71 -5.32 15.32
C ILE A 78 15.58 -5.90 13.90
N ARG A 79 16.53 -6.76 13.51
CA ARG A 79 16.57 -7.38 12.19
C ARG A 79 15.89 -8.76 12.17
N PRO A 80 15.49 -9.25 10.99
CA PRO A 80 15.00 -10.62 10.86
C PRO A 80 15.98 -11.64 11.44
N GLY A 81 15.49 -12.49 12.33
CA GLY A 81 16.28 -13.52 13.03
C GLY A 81 16.93 -13.06 14.35
N GLU A 82 16.86 -11.78 14.73
CA GLU A 82 17.33 -11.31 16.03
C GLU A 82 16.34 -11.62 17.17
N LYS A 83 16.82 -11.57 18.42
CA LYS A 83 15.96 -11.68 19.61
C LYS A 83 14.87 -10.60 19.55
N ASN A 84 13.65 -10.96 19.96
CA ASN A 84 12.45 -10.11 19.94
C ASN A 84 11.90 -9.76 18.54
N PHE A 85 12.48 -10.27 17.45
CA PHE A 85 11.97 -10.00 16.09
C PHE A 85 10.49 -10.42 15.92
N GLU A 86 10.12 -11.59 16.43
CA GLU A 86 8.73 -12.06 16.37
C GLU A 86 7.75 -11.15 17.12
N CYS A 87 8.15 -10.65 18.29
CA CYS A 87 7.37 -9.67 19.05
C CYS A 87 7.24 -8.34 18.28
N ALA A 88 8.34 -7.87 17.68
CA ALA A 88 8.36 -6.68 16.85
C ALA A 88 7.42 -6.79 15.64
N VAL A 89 7.37 -7.95 14.97
CA VAL A 89 6.42 -8.22 13.88
C VAL A 89 4.96 -8.14 14.36
N CYS A 90 4.64 -8.69 15.53
CA CYS A 90 3.29 -8.59 16.10
C CYS A 90 2.89 -7.12 16.37
N LEU A 91 3.77 -6.34 16.98
CA LEU A 91 3.54 -4.92 17.25
C LEU A 91 3.39 -4.11 15.96
N ALA A 92 4.30 -4.33 15.00
CA ALA A 92 4.27 -3.70 13.70
C ALA A 92 2.97 -4.01 12.95
N LEU A 93 2.49 -5.25 13.01
CA LEU A 93 1.23 -5.63 12.36
C LEU A 93 0.02 -4.90 12.94
N VAL A 94 -0.06 -4.77 14.28
CA VAL A 94 -1.15 -4.03 14.92
C VAL A 94 -1.11 -2.55 14.51
N GLN A 95 0.08 -1.96 14.48
CA GLN A 95 0.26 -0.58 14.04
C GLN A 95 -0.12 -0.41 12.56
N ALA A 96 0.35 -1.29 11.68
CA ALA A 96 0.05 -1.26 10.25
C ALA A 96 -1.46 -1.42 9.99
N ALA A 97 -2.13 -2.32 10.70
CA ALA A 97 -3.57 -2.50 10.59
C ALA A 97 -4.34 -1.24 11.00
N ALA A 98 -3.95 -0.60 12.10
CA ALA A 98 -4.57 0.66 12.53
C ALA A 98 -4.35 1.80 11.53
N GLU A 99 -3.15 1.92 10.96
CA GLU A 99 -2.83 2.92 9.93
C GLU A 99 -3.60 2.64 8.63
N ALA A 100 -3.70 1.38 8.20
CA ALA A 100 -4.47 0.99 7.02
C ALA A 100 -5.97 1.30 7.18
N CYS A 101 -6.57 1.02 8.33
CA CYS A 101 -7.97 1.37 8.60
C CYS A 101 -8.21 2.89 8.59
N ARG A 102 -7.27 3.69 9.10
CA ARG A 102 -7.36 5.16 9.03
C ARG A 102 -7.27 5.67 7.59
N LEU A 103 -6.36 5.10 6.81
CA LEU A 103 -6.18 5.44 5.39
C LEU A 103 -7.43 5.06 4.58
N GLU A 104 -7.99 3.88 4.80
CA GLU A 104 -9.25 3.46 4.19
C GLU A 104 -10.37 4.45 4.50
N ALA A 105 -10.57 4.82 5.77
CA ALA A 105 -11.61 5.76 6.15
C ALA A 105 -11.43 7.15 5.50
N GLU A 106 -10.20 7.59 5.29
CA GLU A 106 -9.91 8.82 4.55
C GLU A 106 -10.22 8.67 3.06
N LEU A 107 -9.76 7.59 2.42
CA LEU A 107 -9.98 7.34 1.00
C LEU A 107 -11.46 7.14 0.68
N SER A 108 -12.22 6.44 1.53
CA SER A 108 -13.66 6.24 1.38
C SER A 108 -14.41 7.58 1.39
N ARG A 109 -14.10 8.50 2.32
CA ARG A 109 -14.68 9.85 2.30
C ARG A 109 -14.35 10.65 1.04
N ARG A 110 -13.11 10.52 0.53
CA ARG A 110 -12.67 11.21 -0.69
C ARG A 110 -13.33 10.61 -1.93
N ALA A 111 -13.49 9.29 -1.99
CA ALA A 111 -14.22 8.59 -3.04
C ALA A 111 -15.70 9.00 -3.08
N ASP A 112 -16.37 9.07 -1.92
CA ASP A 112 -17.74 9.55 -1.82
C ASP A 112 -17.89 10.99 -2.34
N LYS A 113 -16.93 11.87 -1.99
CA LYS A 113 -16.89 13.24 -2.50
C LYS A 113 -16.70 13.27 -4.02
N LEU A 114 -15.81 12.43 -4.57
CA LEU A 114 -15.60 12.31 -6.01
C LEU A 114 -16.88 11.87 -6.73
N LEU A 115 -17.57 10.85 -6.21
CA LEU A 115 -18.83 10.36 -6.76
C LEU A 115 -19.94 11.43 -6.68
N ALA A 116 -20.03 12.17 -5.58
CA ALA A 116 -21.00 13.24 -5.40
C ALA A 116 -20.80 14.43 -6.38
N VAL A 117 -19.57 14.67 -6.85
CA VAL A 117 -19.31 15.72 -7.85
C VAL A 117 -19.46 15.23 -9.29
N ALA A 118 -19.51 13.92 -9.54
CA ALA A 118 -19.58 13.35 -10.88
C ALA A 118 -20.69 13.95 -11.76
N PRO A 119 -21.95 14.17 -11.27
CA PRO A 119 -23.01 14.77 -12.07
C PRO A 119 -22.75 16.23 -12.48
N LYS A 120 -21.80 16.91 -11.82
CA LYS A 120 -21.42 18.31 -12.10
C LYS A 120 -20.42 18.42 -13.25
N LEU A 121 -19.89 17.29 -13.73
CA LEU A 121 -18.88 17.23 -14.79
C LEU A 121 -19.57 17.06 -16.14
N ARG A 122 -19.36 18.01 -17.06
CA ARG A 122 -19.96 18.00 -18.40
C ARG A 122 -19.06 17.41 -19.49
N ALA A 123 -17.84 17.02 -19.14
CA ALA A 123 -16.88 16.50 -20.11
C ALA A 123 -17.24 15.06 -20.50
N LYS A 124 -17.26 14.76 -21.81
CA LYS A 124 -17.63 13.44 -22.35
C LYS A 124 -16.77 12.29 -21.80
N GLY A 125 -15.50 12.54 -21.48
CA GLY A 125 -14.58 11.56 -20.87
C GLY A 125 -14.47 11.63 -19.35
N ALA A 126 -15.36 12.33 -18.64
CA ALA A 126 -15.28 12.46 -17.19
C ALA A 126 -15.45 11.11 -16.45
N GLY A 127 -16.29 10.22 -16.99
CA GLY A 127 -16.49 8.87 -16.44
C GLY A 127 -15.19 8.05 -16.42
N ASP A 128 -14.42 8.08 -17.49
CA ASP A 128 -13.11 7.40 -17.58
C ASP A 128 -12.15 7.89 -16.49
N VAL A 129 -12.14 9.21 -16.24
CA VAL A 129 -11.27 9.82 -15.22
C VAL A 129 -11.71 9.47 -13.81
N ILE A 130 -13.02 9.46 -13.53
CA ILE A 130 -13.55 9.01 -12.24
C ILE A 130 -13.20 7.54 -12.00
N PHE A 131 -13.39 6.69 -13.00
CA PHE A 131 -13.03 5.27 -12.92
C PHE A 131 -11.56 5.09 -12.57
N LEU A 132 -10.65 5.81 -13.25
CA LEU A 132 -9.21 5.75 -12.97
C LEU A 132 -8.89 6.27 -11.56
N LEU A 133 -9.47 7.39 -11.13
CA LEU A 133 -9.21 7.94 -9.78
C LEU A 133 -9.68 7.01 -8.65
N LEU A 134 -10.63 6.11 -8.91
CA LEU A 134 -11.09 5.11 -7.95
C LEU A 134 -10.26 3.80 -7.98
N ASN A 135 -9.47 3.57 -9.04
CA ASN A 135 -8.73 2.33 -9.24
C ASN A 135 -7.19 2.50 -9.20
N GLU A 136 -6.69 3.72 -9.37
CA GLU A 136 -5.27 4.05 -9.45
C GLU A 136 -4.89 5.06 -8.36
N ASP A 137 -3.72 4.86 -7.73
CA ASP A 137 -3.22 5.77 -6.69
C ASP A 137 -2.97 7.20 -7.21
N ALA A 138 -2.62 7.31 -8.49
CA ALA A 138 -2.32 8.58 -9.14
C ALA A 138 -2.67 8.57 -10.63
N VAL A 139 -3.35 9.61 -11.09
CA VAL A 139 -3.74 9.82 -12.49
C VAL A 139 -3.06 11.07 -13.05
N ALA A 140 -2.50 10.97 -14.25
CA ALA A 140 -1.86 12.10 -14.90
C ALA A 140 -2.88 13.17 -15.31
N GLY A 141 -2.62 14.42 -14.95
CA GLY A 141 -3.44 15.57 -15.35
C GLY A 141 -3.47 15.83 -16.86
N SER A 142 -2.55 15.20 -17.59
CA SER A 142 -2.43 15.23 -19.05
C SER A 142 -2.92 13.94 -19.73
N LEU A 143 -3.70 13.11 -19.03
CA LEU A 143 -4.30 11.89 -19.57
C LEU A 143 -4.99 12.18 -20.92
N VAL A 144 -4.78 11.28 -21.89
CA VAL A 144 -5.46 11.32 -23.18
C VAL A 144 -6.21 10.02 -23.35
N THR A 145 -7.51 10.11 -23.61
CA THR A 145 -8.36 8.97 -23.98
C THR A 145 -9.04 9.25 -25.31
N LYS A 146 -9.73 8.24 -25.87
CA LYS A 146 -10.52 8.40 -27.09
C LYS A 146 -11.51 9.58 -27.03
N ASN A 147 -12.03 9.89 -25.84
CA ASN A 147 -13.03 10.93 -25.62
C ASN A 147 -12.50 12.14 -24.84
N LEU A 148 -11.21 12.19 -24.53
CA LEU A 148 -10.61 13.23 -23.69
C LEU A 148 -9.24 13.65 -24.21
N SER A 149 -9.15 14.86 -24.74
CA SER A 149 -7.86 15.45 -25.14
C SER A 149 -7.06 15.93 -23.93
N ARG A 150 -5.74 16.09 -24.08
CA ARG A 150 -4.87 16.62 -23.01
C ARG A 150 -5.32 17.96 -22.44
N PHE A 151 -5.93 18.82 -23.25
CA PHE A 151 -6.43 20.14 -22.83
C PHE A 151 -7.75 20.01 -22.07
N ALA A 152 -8.63 19.12 -22.51
CA ALA A 152 -9.87 18.81 -21.81
C ALA A 152 -9.60 18.13 -20.45
N ALA A 153 -8.63 17.21 -20.40
CA ALA A 153 -8.18 16.58 -19.15
C ALA A 153 -7.67 17.62 -18.15
N ARG A 154 -6.80 18.55 -18.59
CA ARG A 154 -6.29 19.61 -17.73
C ARG A 154 -7.41 20.46 -17.11
N ARG A 155 -8.36 20.91 -17.94
CA ARG A 155 -9.53 21.68 -17.46
C ARG A 155 -10.42 20.86 -16.51
N LEU A 156 -10.58 19.57 -16.79
CA LEU A 156 -11.34 18.66 -15.95
C LEU A 156 -10.70 18.50 -14.56
N PHE A 157 -9.38 18.28 -14.50
CA PHE A 157 -8.66 18.19 -13.23
C PHE A 157 -8.64 19.52 -12.46
N GLU A 158 -8.50 20.66 -13.15
CA GLU A 158 -8.65 21.98 -12.53
C GLU A 158 -10.05 22.16 -11.94
N ARG A 159 -11.10 21.68 -12.63
CA ARG A 159 -12.47 21.68 -12.11
C ARG A 159 -12.65 20.75 -10.90
N LEU A 160 -12.11 19.53 -10.96
CA LEU A 160 -12.17 18.58 -9.86
C LEU A 160 -11.44 19.10 -8.61
N GLN A 161 -10.30 19.76 -8.79
CA GLN A 161 -9.55 20.39 -7.70
C GLN A 161 -10.31 21.58 -7.11
N HIS A 162 -10.93 22.43 -7.92
CA HIS A 162 -11.81 23.51 -7.43
C HIS A 162 -13.01 22.96 -6.65
N LEU A 163 -13.55 21.80 -7.06
CA LEU A 163 -14.61 21.10 -6.33
C LEU A 163 -14.07 20.28 -5.15
N GLU A 164 -12.76 20.39 -4.87
CA GLU A 164 -12.04 19.69 -3.81
C GLU A 164 -12.25 18.16 -3.82
N ALA A 165 -12.49 17.59 -5.01
CA ALA A 165 -12.73 16.16 -5.19
C ALA A 165 -11.43 15.36 -5.43
N VAL A 166 -10.35 16.06 -5.76
CA VAL A 166 -9.01 15.49 -5.97
C VAL A 166 -7.95 16.43 -5.41
N ARG A 167 -6.77 15.88 -5.11
CA ARG A 167 -5.56 16.61 -4.71
C ARG A 167 -4.48 16.48 -5.76
N GLU A 168 -3.64 17.50 -5.87
CA GLU A 168 -2.42 17.45 -6.65
C GLU A 168 -1.32 16.80 -5.80
N LEU A 169 -0.58 15.85 -6.37
CA LEU A 169 0.36 14.98 -5.64
C LEU A 169 1.84 15.28 -5.92
N SER A 170 2.15 15.97 -7.02
CA SER A 170 3.53 16.13 -7.49
C SER A 170 4.23 17.39 -6.95
N GLY A 171 3.48 18.41 -6.52
CA GLY A 171 4.01 19.68 -6.04
C GLY A 171 4.72 20.50 -7.13
N ARG A 172 4.46 20.22 -8.41
CA ARG A 172 5.18 20.81 -9.56
C ARG A 172 4.23 21.56 -10.50
N PRO A 173 4.72 22.58 -11.25
CA PRO A 173 3.89 23.33 -12.19
C PRO A 173 3.53 22.53 -13.46
N THR A 174 4.31 21.48 -13.79
CA THR A 174 4.14 20.64 -14.99
C THR A 174 4.15 19.16 -14.60
N PHE A 175 3.61 18.30 -15.49
CA PHE A 175 3.50 16.85 -15.25
C PHE A 175 2.78 16.48 -13.95
N ARG A 176 1.71 17.23 -13.63
CA ARG A 176 0.93 17.07 -12.41
C ARG A 176 0.23 15.72 -12.36
N LEU A 177 0.36 15.06 -11.21
CA LEU A 177 -0.40 13.87 -10.86
C LEU A 177 -1.50 14.25 -9.88
N PHE A 178 -2.65 13.61 -10.03
CA PHE A 178 -3.82 13.82 -9.19
C PHE A 178 -4.26 12.51 -8.57
N GLY A 179 -4.73 12.55 -7.33
CA GLY A 179 -5.32 11.40 -6.66
C GLY A 179 -6.40 11.85 -5.70
N LEU A 180 -6.92 10.90 -4.93
CA LEU A 180 -7.87 11.15 -3.86
C LEU A 180 -7.17 11.83 -2.68
#